data_AF-A0A7X6A6H0-F1
#
_entry.id   AF-A0A7X6A6H0-F1
#
_cell.length_a   1.000
_cell.length_b   1.000
_cell.length_c   1.000
_cell.angle_alpha   90.00
_cell.angle_beta   90.00
_cell.angle_gamma   90.00
#
_symmetry.space_group_name_H-M   'P 1'
#
loop_
_entity.id
_entity.type
_entity.pdbx_description
1 polymer ?
#
loop_
_entity_poly.entity_id
_entity_poly.type
_entity_poly.pdbx_seq_one_letter_code
_entity_poly.pdbx_strand_id
1 'polypeptide(L)' 'MQVKYKFYRGLLASWDELFAQAAEFAQGLGAERLINISHANSGGDGTVTVWYWADEGASEEEGEDQRFSRFRRTIE' A
#
# COMPACT_ATOMS: atom_id res chain seq x y z
N MET A 1 -9.04 -6.89 -17.20
CA MET A 1 -8.76 -6.83 -15.74
C MET A 1 -7.26 -6.80 -15.54
N GLN A 2 -6.79 -5.96 -14.65
CA GLN A 2 -5.37 -5.76 -14.37
C GLN A 2 -5.07 -6.07 -12.90
N VAL A 3 -3.92 -6.69 -12.64
CA VAL A 3 -3.37 -6.78 -11.28
C VAL A 3 -2.84 -5.40 -10.89
N LYS A 4 -3.36 -4.85 -9.78
CA LYS A 4 -2.84 -3.65 -9.14
C LYS A 4 -2.41 -3.96 -7.71
N TYR A 5 -1.68 -3.01 -7.11
CA TYR A 5 -1.25 -3.12 -5.73
C TYR A 5 -1.34 -1.78 -5.01
N LYS A 6 -1.55 -1.84 -3.70
CA LYS A 6 -1.38 -0.73 -2.77
C LYS A 6 -0.44 -1.19 -1.67
N PHE A 7 0.57 -0.37 -1.35
CA PHE A 7 1.51 -0.70 -0.27
C PHE A 7 1.47 0.34 0.83
N TYR A 8 1.75 -0.12 2.04
CA TYR A 8 1.82 0.64 3.28
C TYR A 8 3.23 0.47 3.83
N ARG A 9 3.87 1.59 4.15
CA ARG A 9 5.21 1.64 4.73
C ARG A 9 5.26 2.79 5.71
N GLY A 10 5.76 2.54 6.91
CA GLY A 10 5.90 3.57 7.93
C GLY A 10 7.09 3.29 8.81
N LEU A 11 8.09 4.17 8.79
CA LEU A 11 9.24 4.09 9.70
C LEU A 11 8.85 4.28 11.18
N LEU A 12 7.65 4.82 11.43
CA LEU A 12 7.08 5.06 12.76
C LEU A 12 5.80 4.25 13.03
N ALA A 13 5.33 3.46 12.05
CA ALA A 13 4.12 2.66 12.20
C ALA A 13 4.51 1.25 12.69
N SER A 14 3.74 0.73 13.65
CA SER A 14 3.83 -0.66 14.06
C SER A 14 3.31 -1.59 12.96
N TRP A 15 3.71 -2.87 13.02
CA TRP A 15 3.18 -3.89 12.12
C TRP A 15 1.66 -3.97 12.17
N ASP A 16 1.08 -3.87 13.37
CA ASP A 16 -0.38 -3.91 13.54
C ASP A 16 -1.08 -2.76 12.82
N GLU A 17 -0.51 -1.55 12.85
CA GLU A 17 -1.05 -0.40 12.11
C GLU A 17 -0.94 -0.60 10.60
N LEU A 18 0.18 -1.13 10.10
CA LEU A 18 0.35 -1.41 8.67
C LEU A 18 -0.63 -2.48 8.18
N PHE A 19 -0.82 -3.54 8.96
CA PHE A 19 -1.79 -4.60 8.64
C PHE A 19 -3.24 -4.13 8.78
N ALA A 20 -3.55 -3.27 9.76
CA ALA A 20 -4.88 -2.70 9.92
C ALA A 20 -5.27 -1.85 8.70
N GLN A 21 -4.38 -0.97 8.23
CA GLN A 21 -4.63 -0.16 7.03
C GLN A 21 -4.78 -1.01 5.77
N ALA A 22 -3.96 -2.06 5.63
CA ALA A 22 -4.07 -3.01 4.54
C ALA A 22 -5.41 -3.77 4.56
N ALA A 23 -5.85 -4.21 5.75
CA ALA A 23 -7.12 -4.90 5.93
C ALA A 23 -8.32 -4.00 5.67
N GLU A 24 -8.27 -2.73 6.08
CA GLU A 24 -9.32 -1.74 5.82
C GLU A 24 -9.49 -1.50 4.31
N PHE A 25 -8.39 -1.31 3.59
CA PHE A 25 -8.44 -1.18 2.13
C PHE A 25 -8.95 -2.46 1.46
N ALA A 26 -8.49 -3.63 1.90
CA ALA A 26 -8.94 -4.92 1.38
C ALA A 26 -10.46 -5.14 1.58
N GLN A 27 -11.02 -4.67 2.69
CA GLN A 27 -12.47 -4.72 2.93
C GLN A 27 -13.23 -3.85 1.91
N GLY A 28 -12.71 -2.67 1.57
CA GLY A 28 -13.31 -1.79 0.54
C GLY A 28 -13.26 -2.37 -0.88
N LEU A 29 -12.36 -3.32 -1.15
CA LEU A 29 -12.26 -4.00 -2.45
C LEU A 29 -13.33 -5.09 -2.65
N GLY A 30 -13.98 -5.61 -1.62
CA GLY A 30 -14.83 -6.79 -1.78
C GLY A 30 -14.03 -8.09 -2.02
N ALA A 31 -14.61 -9.21 -1.60
CA ALA A 31 -13.89 -10.49 -1.49
C ALA A 31 -13.39 -11.04 -2.84
N GLU A 32 -14.10 -10.76 -3.94
CA GLU A 32 -13.71 -11.24 -5.28
C GLU A 32 -12.53 -10.48 -5.91
N ARG A 33 -12.25 -9.25 -5.45
CA ARG A 33 -11.18 -8.43 -6.02
C ARG A 33 -9.86 -8.59 -5.28
N LEU A 34 -9.86 -9.02 -4.02
CA LEU A 34 -8.64 -9.25 -3.26
C LEU A 34 -7.90 -10.50 -3.77
N ILE A 35 -6.61 -10.34 -4.09
CA ILE A 35 -5.73 -11.46 -4.45
C ILE A 35 -4.96 -11.93 -3.21
N ASN A 36 -4.26 -11.01 -2.53
CA ASN A 36 -3.36 -11.34 -1.43
C ASN A 36 -2.98 -10.11 -0.58
N ILE A 37 -2.59 -10.34 0.67
CA ILE A 37 -1.82 -9.39 1.48
C ILE A 37 -0.46 -10.00 1.79
N SER A 38 0.61 -9.36 1.32
CA SER A 38 2.00 -9.79 1.50
C SER A 38 2.76 -8.78 2.36
N HIS A 39 3.83 -9.20 3.02
CA HIS A 39 4.71 -8.30 3.77
C HIS A 39 6.18 -8.57 3.45
N ALA A 40 7.01 -7.55 3.59
CA ALA A 40 8.46 -7.63 3.50
C ALA A 40 9.08 -6.80 4.62
N ASN A 41 10.17 -7.31 5.21
CA ASN A 41 10.96 -6.60 6.22
C ASN A 41 12.42 -6.65 5.79
N SER A 42 13.05 -5.48 5.69
CA SER A 42 14.49 -5.36 5.54
C SER A 42 15.04 -4.35 6.53
N GLY A 43 15.88 -4.78 7.47
CA GLY A 43 16.59 -3.88 8.38
C GLY A 43 15.71 -3.01 9.29
N GLY A 44 14.48 -3.44 9.61
CA GLY A 44 13.53 -2.68 10.43
C GLY A 44 12.56 -1.79 9.62
N ASP A 45 12.66 -1.83 8.30
CA ASP A 45 11.75 -1.15 7.39
C ASP A 45 10.72 -2.14 6.85
N GLY A 46 9.53 -2.09 7.45
CA GLY A 46 8.40 -2.97 7.13
C GLY A 46 7.53 -2.39 6.02
N THR A 47 7.19 -3.22 5.05
CA THR A 47 6.19 -2.90 4.01
C THR A 47 5.11 -3.96 3.99
N VAL A 48 3.84 -3.55 3.89
CA VAL A 48 2.69 -4.43 3.67
C VAL A 48 2.05 -4.06 2.34
N THR A 49 1.81 -5.03 1.47
CA THR A 49 1.27 -4.83 0.13
C THR A 49 -0.01 -5.63 -0.06
N VAL A 50 -1.07 -4.96 -0.51
CA VAL A 50 -2.34 -5.55 -0.93
C VAL A 50 -2.35 -5.68 -2.44
N TRP A 51 -2.51 -6.90 -2.95
CA TRP A 51 -2.63 -7.22 -4.36
C TRP A 51 -4.10 -7.44 -4.70
N TYR A 52 -4.58 -6.85 -5.80
CA TYR A 52 -6.00 -6.92 -6.16
C TYR A 52 -6.25 -6.81 -7.66
N TRP A 53 -7.42 -7.29 -8.10
CA TRP A 53 -7.93 -7.13 -9.45
C TRP A 53 -8.62 -5.77 -9.59
N ALA A 54 -8.27 -5.04 -10.65
CA ALA A 54 -8.95 -3.81 -11.04
C ALA A 54 -9.44 -3.90 -12.49
N ASP A 55 -10.51 -3.19 -12.80
CA ASP A 55 -10.97 -3.00 -14.18
C ASP A 55 -10.01 -2.10 -14.96
N GLU A 56 -9.92 -2.33 -16.26
CA GLU A 56 -9.13 -1.47 -17.15
C GLU A 56 -9.74 -0.07 -17.18
N GLY A 57 -8.98 0.93 -16.71
CA GLY A 57 -9.41 2.33 -16.69
C GLY A 57 -9.88 2.88 -15.35
N ALA A 58 -9.88 2.08 -14.27
CA ALA A 58 -10.02 2.64 -12.91
C ALA A 58 -8.78 3.50 -12.60
N SER A 59 -8.96 4.82 -12.64
CA SER A 59 -7.92 5.83 -12.45
C SER A 59 -7.27 5.70 -11.08
N GLU A 60 -5.95 5.79 -11.08
CA GLU A 60 -5.13 5.82 -9.87
C GLU A 60 -5.34 7.16 -9.18
N GLU A 61 -6.24 7.21 -8.20
CA GLU A 61 -6.13 8.26 -7.18
C GLU A 61 -4.84 7.97 -6.40
N GLU A 62 -3.77 8.67 -6.80
CA GLU A 62 -2.48 8.69 -6.13
C GLU A 62 -2.72 8.89 -4.64
N GLY A 63 -2.45 7.85 -3.84
CA GLY A 63 -2.43 7.99 -2.39
C GLY A 63 -1.52 9.14 -2.00
N GLU A 64 -2.10 10.18 -1.38
CA GLU A 64 -1.46 11.41 -0.93
C GLU A 64 -0.23 11.17 -0.03
N ASP A 65 -0.01 9.95 0.46
CA ASP A 65 1.16 9.57 1.25
C ASP A 65 2.49 9.57 0.47
N GLN A 66 2.47 9.64 -0.87
CA GLN A 66 3.70 9.82 -1.65
C GLN A 66 4.31 11.23 -1.51
N ARG A 67 3.61 12.22 -0.93
CA ARG A 67 4.14 13.58 -0.73
C ARG A 67 5.35 13.63 0.20
N PHE A 68 5.48 12.68 1.13
CA PHE A 68 6.62 12.60 2.05
C PHE A 68 7.88 11.97 1.42
N SER A 69 7.76 11.28 0.28
CA SER A 69 8.93 10.70 -0.41
C SER A 69 9.71 11.70 -1.28
N ARG A 70 9.08 12.84 -1.63
CA ARG A 70 9.69 13.86 -2.51
C ARG A 70 10.41 14.99 -1.76
N PHE A 71 10.32 15.04 -0.42
CA PHE A 71 10.91 16.12 0.39
C PHE A 71 12.40 15.92 0.73
N ARG A 72 13.03 14.81 0.31
CA ARG A 72 14.46 14.53 0.58
C ARG A 72 15.40 14.68 -0.64
N ARG A 73 15.04 15.49 -1.64
CA ARG A 73 15.91 15.75 -2.81
C ARG A 73 16.40 17.19 -2.97
N THR A 74 16.25 18.04 -1.95
CA THR A 74 16.75 19.42 -1.99
C THR A 74 17.36 19.84 -0.65
N ILE A 75 18.34 19.08 -0.16
CA ILE A 75 19.36 19.63 0.75
C ILE A 75 20.67 18.88 0.48
N GLU A 76 21.34 19.26 -0.61
CA GLU A 76 22.79 19.32 -0.74
C GLU A 76 23.14 20.62 -1.46
#